data_AF-A0A496AU61-F1
#
_entry.id   AF-A0A496AU61-F1
#
_cell.length_a   1.000
_cell.length_b   1.000
_cell.length_c   1.000
_cell.angle_alpha   90.00
_cell.angle_beta   90.00
_cell.angle_gamma   90.00
#
_symmetry.space_group_name_H-M   'P 1'
#
loop_
_entity.id
_entity.type
_entity.pdbx_description
1 polymer ?
#
loop_
_entity_poly.entity_id
_entity_poly.type
_entity_poly.pdbx_seq_one_letter_code
_entity_poly.pdbx_strand_id
1 'polypeptide(L)'
;MPIFYRGAGINTYWYLNNPAERGFTARTPELTLTVTRMMHHISRGTANTPFISMTRSYAVARDYAVLNSTVIPTFINPAYIYEIEIPDPIPDEVQILDPVKEVAKILLPPAMRPSYQHDGSQEFLLGVIDPRNMGHFLVQQVVQPPSNGGTPRPPNLTLELETLVRALRDAELLVYGNIPENWIQNRFDVY
;
A
#
# COMPACT_ATOMS: atom_id res chain seq x y z
N MET A 1 7.33 -13.00 18.39
CA MET A 1 7.36 -12.94 16.91
C MET A 1 6.56 -11.72 16.46
N PRO A 2 6.92 -11.06 15.35
CA PRO A 2 6.19 -9.88 14.86
C PRO A 2 4.81 -10.25 14.29
N ILE A 3 3.79 -9.49 14.70
CA ILE A 3 2.42 -9.59 14.18
C ILE A 3 2.20 -8.57 13.05
N PHE A 4 1.52 -9.03 12.02
CA PHE A 4 1.05 -8.28 10.86
C PHE A 4 -0.43 -8.57 10.59
N TYR A 5 -1.06 -7.70 9.82
CA TYR A 5 -2.47 -7.80 9.49
C TYR A 5 -2.70 -7.67 7.99
N ARG A 6 -3.74 -8.34 7.50
CA ARG A 6 -4.25 -8.16 6.14
C ARG A 6 -5.78 -8.18 6.14
N GLY A 7 -6.37 -7.13 5.59
CA GLY A 7 -7.82 -7.04 5.35
C GLY A 7 -8.25 -7.79 4.08
N ALA A 8 -9.41 -8.42 4.14
CA ALA A 8 -10.08 -9.04 3.01
C ALA A 8 -11.54 -8.57 2.96
N GLY A 9 -11.82 -7.69 1.99
CA GLY A 9 -13.17 -7.18 1.76
C GLY A 9 -14.09 -8.23 1.13
N ILE A 10 -15.38 -8.14 1.39
CA ILE A 10 -16.39 -9.05 0.85
C ILE A 10 -16.31 -9.08 -0.67
N ASN A 11 -16.35 -10.29 -1.23
CA ASN A 11 -16.19 -10.61 -2.65
C ASN A 11 -14.84 -10.20 -3.28
N THR A 12 -13.84 -9.83 -2.47
CA THR A 12 -12.46 -9.68 -2.95
C THR A 12 -11.75 -11.04 -3.00
N TYR A 13 -10.59 -11.10 -3.66
CA TYR A 13 -9.87 -12.36 -3.86
C TYR A 13 -9.62 -13.14 -2.56
N TRP A 14 -9.14 -12.47 -1.50
CA TRP A 14 -8.83 -13.15 -0.22
C TRP A 14 -10.04 -13.48 0.62
N TYR A 15 -11.17 -12.82 0.37
CA TYR A 15 -12.43 -13.22 0.97
C TYR A 15 -12.93 -14.52 0.36
N LEU A 16 -12.80 -14.67 -0.96
CA LEU A 16 -13.21 -15.87 -1.70
C LEU A 16 -12.22 -17.03 -1.56
N ASN A 17 -10.94 -16.74 -1.27
CA ASN A 17 -9.87 -17.72 -1.12
C ASN A 17 -9.30 -17.61 0.29
N ASN A 18 -9.93 -18.31 1.23
CA ASN A 18 -9.63 -18.22 2.65
C ASN A 18 -8.16 -18.58 2.95
N PRO A 19 -7.31 -17.59 3.30
CA PRO A 19 -5.91 -17.79 3.60
C PRO A 19 -5.70 -18.68 4.83
N ALA A 20 -6.62 -18.68 5.80
CA ALA A 20 -6.52 -19.55 6.96
C ALA A 20 -6.55 -21.06 6.61
N GLU A 21 -6.91 -21.43 5.38
CA GLU A 21 -6.89 -22.81 4.89
C GLU A 21 -5.71 -23.13 3.96
N ARG A 22 -5.12 -22.12 3.32
CA ARG A 22 -4.16 -22.33 2.20
C ARG A 22 -2.96 -21.38 2.20
N GLY A 23 -2.88 -20.48 3.17
CA GLY A 23 -1.93 -19.39 3.20
C GLY A 23 -2.25 -18.27 2.21
N PHE A 24 -1.34 -17.31 2.13
CA PHE A 24 -1.32 -16.29 1.08
C PHE A 24 -0.26 -16.62 0.03
N THR A 25 -0.65 -16.51 -1.23
CA THR A 25 0.24 -16.59 -2.39
C THR A 25 0.04 -15.34 -3.23
N ALA A 26 1.12 -14.70 -3.69
CA ALA A 26 0.98 -13.57 -4.60
C ALA A 26 0.24 -14.00 -5.88
N ARG A 27 -0.35 -13.05 -6.61
CA ARG A 27 -1.11 -13.41 -7.84
C ARG A 27 -0.20 -13.93 -8.96
N THR A 28 1.04 -13.45 -8.99
CA THR A 28 2.07 -13.83 -9.98
C THR A 28 3.41 -14.03 -9.25
N PRO A 29 3.52 -15.09 -8.43
CA PRO A 29 4.66 -15.30 -7.52
C PRO A 29 5.98 -15.55 -8.26
N GLU A 30 5.92 -16.03 -9.51
CA GLU A 30 7.07 -16.31 -10.38
C GLU A 30 7.77 -15.04 -10.91
N LEU A 31 7.15 -13.87 -10.76
CA LEU A 31 7.72 -12.64 -11.26
C LEU A 31 8.90 -12.17 -10.40
N THR A 32 9.92 -11.64 -11.09
CA THR A 32 11.09 -11.08 -10.41
C THR A 32 10.73 -9.86 -9.58
N LEU A 33 11.28 -9.82 -8.37
CA LEU A 33 11.24 -8.66 -7.48
C LEU A 33 11.99 -7.48 -8.12
N THR A 34 11.32 -6.34 -8.28
CA THR A 34 11.96 -5.06 -8.62
C THR A 34 11.31 -3.90 -7.86
N VAL A 35 12.08 -2.86 -7.54
CA VAL A 35 11.57 -1.66 -6.85
C VAL A 35 10.48 -0.97 -7.68
N THR A 36 10.63 -0.92 -9.00
CA THR A 36 9.58 -0.38 -9.89
C THR A 36 8.26 -1.14 -9.76
N ARG A 37 8.28 -2.48 -9.73
CA ARG A 37 7.06 -3.28 -9.55
C ARG A 37 6.45 -3.06 -8.18
N MET A 38 7.27 -2.95 -7.13
CA MET A 38 6.80 -2.60 -5.78
C MET A 38 6.11 -1.24 -5.77
N MET A 39 6.70 -0.23 -6.41
CA MET A 39 6.07 1.09 -6.50
C MET A 39 4.72 1.03 -7.22
N HIS A 40 4.62 0.30 -8.33
CA HIS A 40 3.35 0.07 -9.03
C HIS A 40 2.34 -0.74 -8.22
N HIS A 41 2.79 -1.70 -7.42
CA HIS A 41 1.91 -2.47 -6.52
C HIS A 41 1.18 -1.53 -5.56
N ILE A 42 1.94 -0.69 -4.86
CA ILE A 42 1.42 0.20 -3.80
C ILE A 42 0.65 1.38 -4.38
N SER A 43 1.23 2.10 -5.36
CA SER A 43 0.63 3.33 -5.89
C SER A 43 -0.60 3.06 -6.76
N ARG A 44 -0.60 1.98 -7.55
CA ARG A 44 -1.64 1.69 -8.53
C ARG A 44 -2.58 0.55 -8.10
N GLY A 45 -2.31 -0.11 -6.97
CA GLY A 45 -3.08 -1.28 -6.55
C GLY A 45 -3.03 -2.42 -7.58
N THR A 46 -1.92 -2.54 -8.30
CA THR A 46 -1.80 -3.55 -9.37
C THR A 46 -1.77 -4.95 -8.77
N ALA A 47 -2.80 -5.74 -9.07
CA ALA A 47 -2.94 -7.08 -8.51
C ALA A 47 -1.95 -8.11 -9.12
N ASN A 48 -1.36 -7.83 -10.30
CA ASN A 48 -0.46 -8.76 -11.01
C ASN A 48 1.00 -8.51 -10.64
N THR A 49 1.34 -8.81 -9.39
CA THR A 49 2.70 -8.61 -8.85
C THR A 49 3.07 -9.79 -7.96
N PRO A 50 4.36 -10.00 -7.67
CA PRO A 50 4.80 -11.08 -6.79
C PRO A 50 4.71 -10.71 -5.30
N PHE A 51 3.96 -9.66 -4.94
CA PHE A 51 3.90 -9.14 -3.58
C PHE A 51 2.57 -9.45 -2.91
N ILE A 52 2.62 -9.70 -1.60
CA ILE A 52 1.46 -9.75 -0.71
C ILE A 52 1.58 -8.56 0.25
N SER A 53 0.68 -7.58 0.13
CA SER A 53 0.60 -6.49 1.12
C SER A 53 0.24 -7.01 2.50
N MET A 54 0.90 -6.47 3.51
CA MET A 54 0.48 -6.56 4.90
C MET A 54 0.67 -5.19 5.55
N THR A 55 0.11 -5.02 6.73
CA THR A 55 0.31 -3.80 7.52
C THR A 55 0.58 -4.18 8.97
N ARG A 56 1.31 -3.32 9.70
CA ARG A 56 1.39 -3.45 11.17
C ARG A 56 0.24 -2.75 11.89
N SER A 57 -0.64 -2.07 11.18
CA SER A 57 -1.78 -1.36 11.74
C SER A 57 -3.08 -2.15 11.53
N TYR A 58 -3.66 -2.64 12.64
CA TYR A 58 -4.98 -3.28 12.62
C TYR A 58 -6.05 -2.35 12.03
N ALA A 59 -6.01 -1.06 12.37
CA ALA A 59 -6.97 -0.07 11.87
C ALA A 59 -6.90 0.06 10.34
N VAL A 60 -5.70 0.09 9.76
CA VAL A 60 -5.53 0.10 8.30
C VAL A 60 -6.08 -1.19 7.69
N ALA A 61 -5.74 -2.36 8.25
CA ALA A 61 -6.26 -3.63 7.75
C ALA A 61 -7.80 -3.68 7.78
N ARG A 62 -8.42 -3.13 8.84
CA ARG A 62 -9.87 -2.97 8.96
C ARG A 62 -10.43 -2.06 7.89
N ASP A 63 -9.84 -0.89 7.70
CA ASP A 63 -10.30 0.06 6.69
C ASP A 63 -10.20 -0.54 5.29
N TYR A 64 -9.13 -1.29 4.97
CA TYR A 64 -9.04 -2.06 3.73
C TYR A 64 -10.15 -3.09 3.59
N ALA A 65 -10.44 -3.86 4.64
CA ALA A 65 -11.48 -4.88 4.60
C ALA A 65 -12.86 -4.23 4.39
N VAL A 66 -13.19 -3.18 5.12
CA VAL A 66 -14.50 -2.53 5.06
C VAL A 66 -14.67 -1.68 3.79
N LEU A 67 -13.71 -0.79 3.50
CA LEU A 67 -13.85 0.22 2.44
C LEU A 67 -13.61 -0.31 1.02
N ASN A 68 -13.04 -1.51 0.88
CA ASN A 68 -12.85 -2.16 -0.43
C ASN A 68 -13.75 -3.41 -0.60
N SER A 69 -14.66 -3.66 0.34
CA SER A 69 -15.72 -4.64 0.12
C SER A 69 -16.64 -4.18 -1.01
N THR A 70 -17.11 -5.11 -1.84
CA THR A 70 -18.07 -4.76 -2.91
C THR A 70 -19.48 -4.46 -2.37
N VAL A 71 -19.73 -4.83 -1.12
CA VAL A 71 -20.97 -4.59 -0.37
C VAL A 71 -20.61 -4.15 1.04
N ILE A 72 -21.49 -3.43 1.72
CA ILE A 72 -21.27 -3.01 3.10
C ILE A 72 -21.27 -4.25 4.00
N PRO A 73 -20.19 -4.51 4.76
CA PRO A 73 -20.16 -5.64 5.68
C PRO A 73 -21.19 -5.51 6.80
N THR A 74 -21.70 -6.66 7.25
CA THR A 74 -22.67 -6.74 8.34
C THR A 74 -22.32 -7.91 9.25
N PHE A 75 -22.98 -8.01 10.41
CA PHE A 75 -22.76 -9.14 11.31
C PHE A 75 -23.00 -10.52 10.67
N ILE A 76 -23.96 -10.63 9.74
CA ILE A 76 -24.29 -11.90 9.06
C ILE A 76 -23.49 -12.13 7.77
N ASN A 77 -22.79 -11.10 7.30
CA ASN A 77 -21.94 -11.15 6.11
C ASN A 77 -20.74 -10.22 6.37
N PRO A 78 -19.80 -10.62 7.26
CA PRO A 78 -18.69 -9.78 7.68
C PRO A 78 -17.58 -9.77 6.63
N ALA A 79 -16.74 -8.75 6.64
CA ALA A 79 -15.43 -8.81 6.01
C ALA A 79 -14.43 -9.43 6.99
N TYR A 80 -13.19 -9.70 6.55
CA TYR A 80 -12.21 -10.37 7.41
C TYR A 80 -10.93 -9.57 7.59
N ILE A 81 -10.31 -9.70 8.76
CA ILE A 81 -8.91 -9.36 9.01
C ILE A 81 -8.19 -10.63 9.43
N TYR A 82 -7.07 -10.91 8.77
CA TYR A 82 -6.18 -12.00 9.14
C TYR A 82 -5.02 -11.44 9.96
N GLU A 83 -4.77 -12.05 11.10
CA GLU A 83 -3.57 -11.84 11.91
C GLU A 83 -2.51 -12.86 11.52
N ILE A 84 -1.34 -12.36 11.18
CA ILE A 84 -0.24 -13.13 10.61
C ILE A 84 0.96 -12.97 11.53
N GLU A 85 1.40 -14.07 12.11
CA GLU A 85 2.60 -14.14 12.93
C GLU A 85 3.73 -14.74 12.10
N ILE A 86 4.74 -13.92 11.78
CA ILE A 86 5.89 -14.40 10.99
C ILE A 86 6.97 -14.92 11.96
N PRO A 87 7.51 -16.13 11.74
CA PRO A 87 8.56 -16.69 12.59
C PRO A 87 9.84 -15.87 12.58
N ASP A 88 10.59 -16.02 13.68
CA ASP A 88 11.92 -15.45 13.87
C ASP A 88 12.87 -16.60 14.27
N PRO A 89 13.86 -16.96 13.41
CA PRO A 89 14.23 -16.31 12.16
C PRO A 89 13.20 -16.52 11.03
N ILE A 90 13.14 -15.56 10.10
CA ILE A 90 12.33 -15.67 8.88
C ILE A 90 12.98 -16.72 7.96
N PRO A 91 12.22 -17.68 7.40
CA PRO A 91 12.74 -18.64 6.42
C PRO A 91 13.29 -17.97 5.16
N ASP A 92 14.30 -18.59 4.55
CA ASP A 92 15.02 -18.04 3.41
C ASP A 92 14.14 -17.79 2.17
N GLU A 93 13.03 -18.53 2.03
CA GLU A 93 12.09 -18.40 0.93
C GLU A 93 11.15 -17.19 1.06
N VAL A 94 11.16 -16.50 2.20
CA VAL A 94 10.27 -15.37 2.49
C VAL A 94 11.08 -14.11 2.79
N GLN A 95 10.75 -13.03 2.09
CA GLN A 95 11.33 -11.71 2.35
C GLN A 95 10.25 -10.72 2.76
N ILE A 96 10.47 -10.03 3.87
CA ILE A 96 9.68 -8.85 4.26
C ILE A 96 10.39 -7.60 3.77
N LEU A 97 9.73 -6.85 2.91
CA LEU A 97 10.24 -5.65 2.29
C LEU A 97 9.54 -4.43 2.91
N ASP A 98 10.36 -3.45 3.27
CA ASP A 98 9.91 -2.12 3.69
C ASP A 98 9.94 -1.19 2.48
N PRO A 99 8.77 -0.83 1.90
CA PRO A 99 8.73 -0.02 0.69
C PRO A 99 9.35 1.36 0.87
N VAL A 100 9.30 1.92 2.07
CA VAL A 100 9.92 3.22 2.37
C VAL A 100 11.42 3.11 2.22
N LYS A 101 12.04 2.06 2.79
CA LYS A 101 13.48 1.81 2.65
C LYS A 101 13.87 1.48 1.22
N GLU A 102 13.13 0.63 0.53
CA GLU A 102 13.49 0.19 -0.83
C GLU A 102 13.38 1.32 -1.86
N VAL A 103 12.36 2.17 -1.76
CA VAL A 103 12.21 3.33 -2.64
C VAL A 103 13.25 4.41 -2.31
N ALA A 104 13.52 4.67 -1.03
CA ALA A 104 14.49 5.69 -0.62
C ALA A 104 15.90 5.43 -1.19
N LYS A 105 16.32 4.15 -1.30
CA LYS A 105 17.63 3.76 -1.86
C LYS A 105 17.85 4.19 -3.31
N ILE A 106 16.78 4.35 -4.09
CA ILE A 106 16.86 4.64 -5.53
C ILE A 106 16.54 6.10 -5.87
N LEU A 107 16.26 6.94 -4.86
CA LEU A 107 15.96 8.35 -5.10
C LEU A 107 17.20 9.09 -5.62
N LEU A 108 17.00 9.89 -6.66
CA LEU A 108 18.06 10.73 -7.22
C LEU A 108 18.41 11.88 -6.26
N PRO A 109 19.66 12.38 -6.29
CA PRO A 109 20.05 13.60 -5.60
C PRO A 109 19.11 14.78 -5.93
N PRO A 110 18.78 15.66 -4.96
CA PRO A 110 17.83 16.75 -5.19
C PRO A 110 18.19 17.68 -6.35
N ALA A 111 19.49 17.90 -6.57
CA ALA A 111 19.99 18.78 -7.65
C ALA A 111 19.78 18.22 -9.07
N MET A 112 19.39 16.95 -9.22
CA MET A 112 19.19 16.30 -10.52
C MET A 112 17.75 16.43 -11.06
N ARG A 113 16.82 17.04 -10.31
CA ARG A 113 15.43 17.21 -10.72
C ARG A 113 15.01 18.70 -10.65
N PRO A 114 14.11 19.16 -11.54
CA PRO A 114 13.63 20.55 -11.54
C PRO A 114 12.74 20.87 -10.32
N SER A 115 12.14 19.86 -9.70
CA SER A 115 11.47 19.93 -8.41
C SER A 115 12.08 18.90 -7.46
N TYR A 116 11.93 19.09 -6.14
CA TYR A 116 12.02 17.96 -5.22
C TYR A 116 10.85 16.97 -5.51
N GLN A 117 10.60 16.01 -4.63
CA GLN A 117 9.57 14.96 -4.85
C GLN A 117 8.19 15.51 -5.26
N HIS A 118 7.84 16.72 -4.80
CA HIS A 118 6.76 17.58 -5.31
C HIS A 118 7.15 19.06 -5.21
N ASP A 119 6.30 19.93 -5.76
CA ASP A 119 6.41 21.39 -5.73
C ASP A 119 5.09 22.10 -5.44
N GLY A 120 4.05 21.35 -5.05
CA GLY A 120 2.81 21.88 -4.50
C GLY A 120 2.95 22.35 -3.04
N SER A 121 1.88 22.93 -2.50
CA SER A 121 1.76 23.23 -1.07
C SER A 121 1.62 21.95 -0.23
N GLN A 122 1.66 22.08 1.10
CA GLN A 122 1.52 20.94 2.02
C GLN A 122 0.21 20.15 1.81
N GLU A 123 -0.87 20.82 1.39
CA GLU A 123 -2.18 20.22 1.15
C GLU A 123 -2.14 19.22 -0.02
N PHE A 124 -1.17 19.34 -0.93
CA PHE A 124 -0.94 18.36 -1.99
C PHE A 124 -0.77 16.94 -1.45
N LEU A 125 -0.05 16.79 -0.33
CA LEU A 125 0.13 15.48 0.31
C LEU A 125 -1.17 14.94 0.91
N LEU A 126 -2.09 15.81 1.35
CA LEU A 126 -3.42 15.39 1.80
C LEU A 126 -4.19 14.71 0.67
N GLY A 127 -4.05 15.20 -0.56
CA GLY A 127 -4.64 14.57 -1.75
C GLY A 127 -4.08 13.19 -2.07
N VAL A 128 -2.82 12.91 -1.71
CA VAL A 128 -2.21 11.57 -1.84
C VAL A 128 -2.67 10.66 -0.70
N ILE A 129 -2.76 11.19 0.52
CA ILE A 129 -3.16 10.45 1.72
C ILE A 129 -4.62 10.03 1.63
N ASP A 130 -5.52 10.95 1.30
CA ASP A 130 -6.97 10.72 1.21
C ASP A 130 -7.50 11.19 -0.15
N PRO A 131 -7.25 10.43 -1.23
CA PRO A 131 -7.68 10.84 -2.57
C PRO A 131 -9.21 10.89 -2.71
N ARG A 132 -9.97 10.21 -1.83
CA ARG A 132 -11.44 10.19 -1.89
C ARG A 132 -12.03 11.53 -1.43
N ASN A 133 -11.53 12.10 -0.34
CA ASN A 133 -12.04 13.37 0.19
C ASN A 133 -11.20 14.59 -0.21
N MET A 134 -9.89 14.39 -0.39
CA MET A 134 -8.89 15.44 -0.56
C MET A 134 -8.23 15.43 -1.94
N GLY A 135 -8.69 14.58 -2.87
CA GLY A 135 -8.10 14.44 -4.20
C GLY A 135 -8.07 15.73 -5.04
N HIS A 136 -8.90 16.73 -4.72
CA HIS A 136 -8.87 18.03 -5.37
C HIS A 136 -7.54 18.79 -5.15
N PHE A 137 -6.80 18.51 -4.08
CA PHE A 137 -5.46 19.10 -3.87
C PHE A 137 -4.41 18.59 -4.87
N LEU A 138 -4.63 17.42 -5.50
CA LEU A 138 -3.71 16.89 -6.52
C LEU A 138 -3.72 17.72 -7.81
N VAL A 139 -4.79 18.48 -8.05
CA VAL A 139 -4.98 19.29 -9.27
C VAL A 139 -4.94 20.79 -9.00
N GLN A 140 -4.81 21.21 -7.73
CA GLN A 140 -4.69 22.62 -7.37
C GLN A 140 -3.41 23.20 -7.96
N GLN A 141 -3.49 24.37 -8.59
CA GLN A 141 -2.33 24.98 -9.25
C GLN A 141 -1.22 25.32 -8.26
N VAL A 142 0.03 25.10 -8.68
CA VAL A 142 1.20 25.49 -7.90
C VAL A 142 1.23 27.01 -7.73
N VAL A 143 1.33 27.48 -6.49
CA VAL A 143 1.46 28.91 -6.18
C VAL A 143 2.75 29.45 -6.78
N GLN A 144 2.62 30.41 -7.69
CA GLN A 144 3.76 31.10 -8.32
C GLN A 144 4.01 32.45 -7.63
N PRO A 145 5.26 32.93 -7.58
CA PRO A 145 5.53 34.27 -7.08
C PRO A 145 4.90 35.34 -8.01
N PRO A 146 4.47 36.51 -7.48
CA PRO A 146 3.63 37.48 -8.20
C PRO A 146 4.18 38.04 -9.52
N SER A 147 5.47 37.85 -9.81
CA SER A 147 6.16 38.34 -11.01
C SER A 147 6.59 37.24 -11.98
N ASN A 148 6.50 35.96 -11.61
CA ASN A 148 6.79 34.87 -12.53
C ASN A 148 5.53 34.59 -13.35
N GLY A 149 5.52 35.03 -14.61
CA GLY A 149 4.54 34.64 -15.64
C GLY A 149 4.65 33.17 -16.06
N GLY A 150 4.97 32.28 -15.11
CA GLY A 150 5.01 30.84 -15.34
C GLY A 150 3.62 30.35 -15.73
N THR A 151 3.57 29.41 -16.67
CA THR A 151 2.31 28.79 -17.07
C THR A 151 1.68 28.08 -15.87
N PRO A 152 0.42 28.37 -15.52
CA PRO A 152 -0.27 27.65 -14.46
C PRO A 152 -0.27 26.15 -14.75
N ARG A 153 0.16 25.36 -13.76
CA ARG A 153 0.19 23.90 -13.86
C ARG A 153 -0.11 23.25 -12.51
N PRO A 154 -0.60 22.00 -12.51
CA PRO A 154 -0.67 21.23 -11.27
C PRO A 154 0.74 20.85 -10.76
N PRO A 155 0.86 20.49 -9.48
CA PRO A 155 2.06 19.89 -8.92
C PRO A 155 2.36 18.55 -9.59
N ASN A 156 3.64 18.18 -9.59
CA ASN A 156 4.06 16.88 -10.11
C ASN A 156 3.93 15.80 -9.01
N LEU A 157 3.11 14.77 -9.24
CA LEU A 157 3.08 13.57 -8.41
C LEU A 157 3.99 12.50 -9.02
N THR A 158 5.20 12.36 -8.47
CA THR A 158 6.10 11.28 -8.86
C THR A 158 5.61 9.94 -8.31
N LEU A 159 5.95 8.85 -9.01
CA LEU A 159 5.60 7.50 -8.58
C LEU A 159 6.25 7.18 -7.22
N GLU A 160 7.50 7.63 -7.04
CA GLU A 160 8.25 7.47 -5.81
C GLU A 160 7.56 8.15 -4.62
N LEU A 161 7.14 9.41 -4.79
CA LEU A 161 6.41 10.13 -3.73
C LEU A 161 5.07 9.46 -3.42
N GLU A 162 4.30 9.09 -4.45
CA GLU A 162 3.02 8.42 -4.25
C GLU A 162 3.20 7.11 -3.48
N THR A 163 4.21 6.32 -3.82
CA THR A 163 4.54 5.08 -3.09
C THR A 163 4.96 5.36 -1.65
N LEU A 164 5.86 6.30 -1.40
CA LEU A 164 6.34 6.62 -0.05
C LEU A 164 5.19 7.08 0.86
N VAL A 165 4.35 7.99 0.38
CA VAL A 165 3.22 8.53 1.15
C VAL A 165 2.19 7.44 1.46
N ARG A 166 1.83 6.61 0.47
CA ARG A 166 0.87 5.51 0.70
C ARG A 166 1.44 4.44 1.63
N ALA A 167 2.69 4.03 1.43
CA ALA A 167 3.34 3.05 2.31
C ALA A 167 3.38 3.54 3.77
N LEU A 168 3.68 4.82 4.00
CA LEU A 168 3.64 5.42 5.33
C LEU A 168 2.21 5.50 5.90
N ARG A 169 1.25 5.98 5.12
CA ARG A 169 -0.16 6.08 5.52
C ARG A 169 -0.72 4.73 5.95
N ASP A 170 -0.46 3.70 5.16
CA ASP A 170 -1.02 2.37 5.35
C ASP A 170 -0.17 1.48 6.28
N ALA A 171 0.97 1.99 6.79
CA ALA A 171 1.99 1.20 7.46
C ALA A 171 2.31 -0.10 6.70
N GLU A 172 2.39 0.02 5.37
CA GLU A 172 2.41 -1.10 4.44
C GLU A 172 3.80 -1.74 4.38
N LEU A 173 3.79 -3.06 4.38
CA LEU A 173 4.94 -3.93 4.16
C LEU A 173 4.57 -4.94 3.09
N LEU A 174 5.54 -5.38 2.31
CA LEU A 174 5.32 -6.37 1.27
C LEU A 174 6.03 -7.67 1.62
N VAL A 175 5.33 -8.79 1.48
CA VAL A 175 5.96 -10.11 1.47
C VAL A 175 6.24 -10.51 0.03
N TYR A 176 7.48 -10.93 -0.23
CA TYR A 176 7.87 -11.68 -1.42
C TYR A 176 8.12 -13.14 -1.02
N GLY A 177 7.35 -14.05 -1.61
CA GLY A 177 7.23 -15.44 -1.17
C GLY A 177 5.80 -15.78 -0.77
N ASN A 178 5.60 -16.99 -0.25
CA ASN A 178 4.29 -17.44 0.26
C ASN A 178 4.23 -17.28 1.78
N ILE A 179 3.06 -16.93 2.30
CA ILE A 179 2.77 -16.93 3.74
C ILE A 179 1.97 -18.21 4.01
N PRO A 180 2.52 -19.24 4.65
CA PRO A 180 1.80 -20.48 4.89
C PRO A 180 0.63 -20.30 5.87
N GLU A 181 -0.35 -21.21 5.82
CA GLU A 181 -1.55 -21.15 6.66
C GLU A 181 -1.24 -21.23 8.15
N ASN A 182 -0.18 -21.94 8.55
CA ASN A 182 0.21 -22.08 9.96
C ASN A 182 0.78 -20.79 10.57
N TRP A 183 1.00 -19.74 9.76
CA TRP A 183 1.38 -18.41 10.26
C TRP A 183 0.16 -17.53 10.53
N ILE A 184 -1.02 -17.95 10.10
CA ILE A 184 -2.26 -17.19 10.31
C ILE A 184 -2.85 -17.63 11.65
N GLN A 185 -2.75 -16.77 12.64
CA GLN A 185 -3.15 -17.09 14.02
C GLN A 185 -4.64 -16.89 14.23
N ASN A 186 -5.16 -15.76 13.74
CA ASN A 186 -6.54 -15.37 13.96
C ASN A 186 -7.18 -14.83 12.69
N ARG A 187 -8.50 -15.01 12.59
CA ARG A 187 -9.37 -14.32 11.63
C ARG A 187 -10.45 -13.58 12.41
N PHE A 188 -10.52 -12.27 12.23
CA PHE A 188 -11.52 -11.41 12.86
C PHE A 188 -12.58 -11.00 11.86
N ASP A 189 -13.83 -11.12 12.27
CA ASP A 189 -14.97 -10.59 11.53
C ASP A 189 -15.06 -9.07 11.77
N VAL A 190 -15.19 -8.30 10.69
CA VAL A 190 -15.29 -6.83 10.77
C VAL A 190 -16.45 -6.28 9.94
N TYR A 191 -17.04 -5.21 10.47
CA TYR A 191 -18.16 -4.48 9.91
C TYR A 191 -18.09 -2.99 10.25
#